data_AF-A0A855KK93-F1
#
_entry.id   AF-A0A855KK93-F1
#
_cell.length_a   1.000
_cell.length_b   1.000
_cell.length_c   1.000
_cell.angle_alpha   90.00
_cell.angle_beta   90.00
_cell.angle_gamma   90.00
#
_symmetry.space_group_name_H-M   'P 1'
#
loop_
_entity.id
_entity.type
_entity.pdbx_description
1 polymer ?
#
loop_
_entity_poly.entity_id
_entity_poly.type
_entity_poly.pdbx_seq_one_letter_code
_entity_poly.pdbx_strand_id
1 'polypeptide(L)'
;MSVGKVKWFNNAKGFGFINTDAREGRDEDGKDIDFFAHYSAIEMDGYKTLKAGQIVSFQIVQGPKGLHAVEIKAATTENEQTAAVTPQETVTS
;
A
#
# COMPACT_ATOMS: atom_id res chain seq x y z
N MET A 1 -9.91 -12.40 -2.23
CA MET A 1 -9.46 -11.03 -2.54
C MET A 1 -10.42 -10.06 -1.89
N SER A 2 -9.88 -9.13 -1.12
CA SER A 2 -10.61 -8.10 -0.39
C SER A 2 -10.15 -6.73 -0.89
N VAL A 3 -11.04 -5.75 -0.90
CA VAL A 3 -10.72 -4.37 -1.31
C VAL A 3 -10.73 -3.50 -0.07
N GLY A 4 -9.80 -2.56 0.01
CA GLY A 4 -9.77 -1.61 1.10
C GLY A 4 -9.01 -0.34 0.75
N LYS A 5 -8.88 0.51 1.74
CA LYS A 5 -8.30 1.83 1.64
C LYS A 5 -7.02 1.88 2.46
N VAL A 6 -5.94 2.34 1.85
CA VAL A 6 -4.66 2.51 2.53
C VAL A 6 -4.84 3.59 3.60
N LYS A 7 -4.63 3.26 4.87
CA LYS A 7 -4.70 4.24 5.95
C LYS A 7 -3.48 5.15 5.90
N TRP A 8 -2.30 4.54 5.80
CA TRP A 8 -1.05 5.22 5.56
C TRP A 8 -0.02 4.21 5.05
N PHE A 9 0.98 4.69 4.32
CA PHE A 9 2.11 3.88 3.88
C PHE A 9 3.38 4.70 3.87
N ASN A 10 4.45 4.15 4.41
CA ASN A 10 5.76 4.78 4.47
C ASN A 10 6.64 4.22 3.35
N ASN A 11 6.82 5.00 2.28
CA ASN A 11 7.63 4.60 1.12
C ASN A 11 9.12 4.40 1.47
N ALA A 12 9.65 5.17 2.43
CA ALA A 12 11.05 5.06 2.84
C ALA A 12 11.32 3.76 3.63
N LYS A 13 10.35 3.33 4.45
CA LYS A 13 10.47 2.08 5.22
C LYS A 13 9.85 0.87 4.52
N GLY A 14 9.02 1.06 3.51
CA GLY A 14 8.33 0.00 2.77
C GLY A 14 7.21 -0.70 3.54
N PHE A 15 6.57 -0.05 4.50
CA PHE A 15 5.42 -0.64 5.20
C PHE A 15 4.34 0.38 5.50
N GLY A 16 3.13 -0.12 5.72
CA GLY A 16 1.97 0.68 6.03
C GLY A 16 0.85 -0.14 6.63
N PHE A 17 -0.32 0.49 6.70
CA PHE A 17 -1.54 -0.16 7.13
C PHE A 17 -2.66 0.14 6.15
N ILE A 18 -3.45 -0.90 5.89
CA ILE A 18 -4.63 -0.84 5.04
C ILE A 18 -5.82 -1.14 5.93
N ASN A 19 -6.93 -0.46 5.69
CA ASN A 19 -8.16 -0.67 6.42
C ASN A 19 -9.25 -1.01 5.39
N THR A 20 -10.22 -1.84 5.75
CA THR A 20 -11.33 -2.21 4.85
C THR A 20 -12.64 -2.15 5.61
N ASP A 21 -13.68 -1.62 4.96
CA ASP A 21 -15.04 -1.59 5.49
C ASP A 21 -15.74 -2.96 5.41
N ALA A 22 -15.12 -3.92 4.72
CA ALA A 22 -15.59 -5.29 4.61
C ALA A 22 -15.70 -5.94 5.99
N ARG A 23 -16.56 -6.97 6.10
CA ARG A 23 -16.76 -7.71 7.35
C ARG A 23 -15.45 -8.30 7.90
N GLU A 24 -14.52 -8.65 7.02
CA GLU A 24 -13.20 -9.15 7.40
C GLU A 24 -12.34 -8.09 8.09
N GLY A 25 -12.57 -6.81 7.80
CA GLY A 25 -11.91 -5.65 8.41
C GLY A 25 -12.63 -5.10 9.63
N ARG A 26 -13.61 -5.81 10.17
CA ARG A 26 -14.23 -5.47 11.45
C ARG A 26 -14.08 -6.61 12.44
N ASP A 27 -13.78 -6.23 13.68
CA ASP A 27 -13.73 -7.17 14.81
C ASP A 27 -15.14 -7.57 15.25
N GLU A 28 -15.26 -8.49 16.21
CA GLU A 28 -16.56 -8.93 16.77
C GLU A 28 -17.31 -7.76 17.42
N ASP A 29 -16.58 -6.77 17.94
CA ASP A 29 -17.10 -5.49 18.46
C ASP A 29 -17.46 -4.46 17.37
N GLY A 30 -17.26 -4.79 16.09
CA GLY A 30 -17.55 -3.90 14.95
C GLY A 30 -16.54 -2.76 14.75
N LYS A 31 -15.37 -2.82 15.40
CA LYS A 31 -14.28 -1.85 15.21
C LYS A 31 -13.46 -2.16 13.97
N ASP A 32 -13.00 -1.11 13.30
CA ASP A 32 -12.11 -1.21 12.15
C ASP A 32 -10.76 -1.84 12.52
N ILE A 33 -10.36 -2.87 11.77
CA ILE A 33 -9.09 -3.58 11.93
C ILE A 33 -8.08 -3.03 10.93
N ASP A 34 -6.91 -2.67 11.44
CA ASP A 34 -5.78 -2.25 10.62
C ASP A 34 -4.97 -3.48 10.16
N PHE A 35 -4.89 -3.70 8.84
CA PHE A 35 -4.10 -4.76 8.23
C PHE A 35 -2.69 -4.29 7.93
N PHE A 36 -1.71 -5.04 8.40
CA PHE A 36 -0.31 -4.72 8.11
C PHE A 36 0.02 -4.97 6.64
N ALA A 37 0.55 -3.96 5.96
CA ALA A 37 0.94 -4.03 4.56
C ALA A 37 2.45 -3.83 4.40
N HIS A 38 3.11 -4.77 3.74
CA HIS A 38 4.55 -4.73 3.51
C HIS A 38 4.86 -4.63 2.01
N TYR A 39 5.90 -3.87 1.63
CA TYR A 39 6.30 -3.69 0.24
C TYR A 39 6.56 -5.01 -0.47
N SER A 40 7.09 -6.02 0.24
CA SER A 40 7.32 -7.34 -0.34
C SER A 40 6.04 -8.00 -0.86
N ALA A 41 4.89 -7.66 -0.28
CA ALA A 41 3.60 -8.22 -0.63
C ALA A 41 2.83 -7.39 -1.69
N ILE A 42 3.37 -6.24 -2.09
CA ILE A 42 2.83 -5.42 -3.18
C ILE A 42 3.24 -6.04 -4.52
N GLU A 43 2.24 -6.38 -5.33
CA GLU A 43 2.39 -6.77 -6.73
C GLU A 43 2.24 -5.51 -7.59
N MET A 44 3.38 -4.87 -7.84
CA MET A 44 3.51 -3.69 -8.70
C MET A 44 4.87 -3.74 -9.38
N ASP A 45 4.89 -3.38 -10.67
CA ASP A 45 6.12 -3.15 -11.41
C ASP A 45 6.78 -1.82 -10.98
N GLY A 46 8.08 -1.90 -10.66
CA GLY A 46 8.88 -0.75 -10.24
C GLY A 46 8.81 -0.43 -8.74
N TYR A 47 8.55 0.82 -8.39
CA TYR A 47 8.67 1.31 -7.02
C TYR A 47 7.40 1.03 -6.20
N LYS A 48 7.48 -0.01 -5.36
CA LYS A 48 6.37 -0.56 -4.56
C LYS A 48 5.87 0.41 -3.49
N THR A 49 4.94 1.27 -3.87
CA THR A 49 4.44 2.37 -3.03
C THR A 49 2.93 2.47 -3.05
N LEU A 50 2.36 3.00 -1.96
CA LEU A 50 0.94 3.20 -1.80
C LEU A 50 0.67 4.62 -1.29
N LYS A 51 -0.42 5.25 -1.75
CA LYS A 51 -0.85 6.55 -1.22
C LYS A 51 -1.90 6.36 -0.13
N ALA A 52 -1.80 7.16 0.93
CA ALA A 52 -2.85 7.22 1.95
C ALA A 52 -4.18 7.63 1.29
N GLY A 53 -5.24 6.89 1.60
CA GLY A 53 -6.56 7.05 1.03
C GLY A 53 -6.78 6.37 -0.32
N GLN A 54 -5.75 5.75 -0.91
CA GLN A 54 -5.88 5.02 -2.17
C GLN A 54 -6.64 3.71 -1.97
N ILE A 55 -7.47 3.36 -2.94
CA ILE A 55 -8.16 2.06 -2.99
C ILE A 55 -7.20 1.02 -3.57
N VAL A 56 -7.08 -0.10 -2.85
CA VAL A 56 -6.20 -1.20 -3.19
C VAL A 56 -6.93 -2.51 -2.99
N SER A 57 -6.66 -3.47 -3.86
CA SER A 57 -7.10 -4.85 -3.71
C SER A 57 -5.98 -5.66 -3.06
N PHE A 58 -6.28 -6.49 -2.09
CA PHE A 58 -5.31 -7.30 -1.37
C PHE A 58 -5.96 -8.59 -0.89
N GLN A 59 -5.18 -9.47 -0.28
CA GLN A 59 -5.66 -10.66 0.36
C GLN A 59 -5.30 -10.62 1.84
N ILE A 60 -6.29 -10.87 2.69
CA ILE A 60 -6.08 -10.94 4.14
C ILE A 60 -5.59 -12.34 4.47
N VAL A 61 -4.44 -12.43 5.12
CA VAL A 61 -3.86 -13.70 5.58
C VAL A 61 -3.53 -13.59 7.06
N GLN A 62 -3.86 -14.64 7.82
CA GLN A 62 -3.56 -14.72 9.24
C GLN A 62 -2.10 -15.18 9.43
N GLY A 63 -1.26 -14.27 9.92
CA GLY A 63 0.14 -14.54 10.24
C GLY A 63 0.39 -14.68 11.74
N PRO A 64 1.64 -15.02 12.14
CA PRO A 64 2.03 -15.17 13.54
C PRO A 64 1.99 -13.86 14.35
N LYS A 65 1.86 -12.70 13.67
CA LYS A 65 1.76 -11.36 14.29
C LYS A 65 0.38 -10.72 14.12
N GLY A 66 -0.63 -11.49 13.70
CA GLY A 66 -1.97 -10.99 13.37
C GLY A 66 -2.25 -10.99 11.87
N LEU A 67 -3.31 -10.30 11.47
CA LEU A 67 -3.77 -10.22 10.09
C LEU A 67 -2.86 -9.28 9.27
N HIS A 68 -2.36 -9.77 8.14
CA HIS A 68 -1.60 -8.96 7.20
C HIS A 68 -2.21 -9.00 5.80
N ALA A 69 -1.93 -7.97 5.02
CA ALA A 69 -2.31 -7.85 3.62
C ALA A 69 -1.20 -8.38 2.72
N VAL A 70 -1.54 -9.34 1.86
CA VAL A 70 -0.67 -9.89 0.82
C VAL A 70 -1.26 -9.70 -0.56
N GLU A 71 -0.47 -9.92 -1.61
CA GLU A 71 -0.90 -9.77 -3.00
C GLU A 71 -1.56 -8.41 -3.27
N ILE A 72 -0.96 -7.33 -2.76
CA ILE A 72 -1.54 -5.99 -2.79
C ILE A 72 -1.38 -5.42 -4.20
N LYS A 73 -2.51 -5.12 -4.84
CA LYS A 73 -2.65 -4.54 -6.17
C LYS A 73 -3.34 -3.18 -6.07
N ALA A 74 -2.72 -2.16 -6.64
CA ALA A 74 -3.36 -0.85 -6.74
C ALA A 74 -4.57 -0.94 -7.67
N ALA A 75 -5.75 -0.48 -7.22
CA ALA A 75 -6.91 -0.30 -8.09
C ALA A 75 -6.69 0.98 -8.91
N THR A 76 -5.78 0.87 -9.89
CA THR A 76 -5.49 1.78 -11.00
C THR A 76 -5.69 3.28 -10.75
N THR A 77 -4.57 3.98 -10.56
CA THR A 77 -4.29 5.21 -11.32
C THR A 77 -2.82 5.11 -11.72
N GLU A 78 -2.56 5.21 -13.01
CA GLU A 78 -1.25 5.08 -13.66
C GLU A 78 -0.12 5.67 -12.82
N ASN A 79 0.92 4.87 -12.62
CA ASN A 79 2.14 5.27 -11.95
C ASN A 79 2.96 6.17 -12.89
N GLU A 80 2.57 7.44 -13.02
CA GLU A 80 3.36 8.53 -13.62
C GLU A 80 4.55 8.91 -12.71
N GLN A 81 5.38 7.93 -12.33
CA GLN A 81 6.70 8.16 -11.75
C GLN A 81 7.76 7.34 -12.47
N THR A 82 7.80 7.49 -13.80
CA THR A 82 9.05 7.38 -14.54
C THR A 82 9.79 8.71 -14.48
N ALA A 83 10.96 8.65 -13.85
CA ALA A 83 12.13 9.50 -14.08
C ALA A 83 12.08 10.95 -13.56
N ALA A 84 12.89 11.17 -12.53
CA ALA A 84 13.61 12.41 -12.33
C ALA A 84 14.24 12.90 -13.65
N VAL A 85 13.62 13.90 -14.28
CA VAL A 85 14.33 14.80 -15.18
C VAL A 85 14.97 15.87 -14.30
N THR A 86 16.17 15.56 -13.80
CA THR A 86 17.13 16.60 -13.44
C THR A 86 17.93 16.87 -14.71
N PRO A 87 17.64 17.92 -15.53
CA PRO A 87 18.71 18.48 -16.32
C PRO A 87 19.71 19.07 -15.31
N GLN A 88 20.84 18.38 -15.19
CA GLN A 88 22.06 18.99 -14.69
C GLN A 88 22.34 20.20 -15.59
N GLU A 89 22.02 21.41 -15.14
CA GLU A 89 22.64 22.61 -15.70
C GLU A 89 23.80 23.00 -14.79
N THR A 90 24.93 22.37 -15.12
CA THR A 90 26.26 22.89 -14.86
C THR A 90 26.34 24.31 -15.41
N VAL A 91 26.21 25.33 -14.56
CA VAL A 91 26.77 26.64 -14.87
C VAL A 91 28.17 26.66 -14.27
N THR A 92 29.12 26.24 -15.08
CA THR A 92 30.54 26.58 -14.94
C THR A 92 30.70 28.11 -14.97
N SER A 93 31.65 28.57 -14.16
CA SER A 93 32.09 29.95 -13.89
C SER A 93 32.13 30.93 -15.05
#